data_AF-Q6L334-F1
#
_entry.id   AF-Q6L334-F1
#
_cell.length_a   1.000
_cell.length_b   1.000
_cell.length_c   1.000
_cell.angle_alpha   90.00
_cell.angle_beta   90.00
_cell.angle_gamma   90.00
#
_symmetry.space_group_name_H-M   'P 1'
#
loop_
_entity.id
_entity.type
_entity.pdbx_description
1 polymer ?
#
loop_
_entity_poly.entity_id
_entity_poly.type
_entity_poly.pdbx_seq_one_letter_code
_entity_poly.pdbx_strand_id
1 'polypeptide(L)'
;MNCLYYNDTLSFLEEYENNDDFSSILTNSYRKLHNSTPDSHLINSWRGSIEYIYGIIKDLIDKKGISLEYIIPASGERADAILIGMGDNKPSIEIIEVKGWRKFTYSKNPYLVYADNKREINPVYQVLNYERDKIQC
;
A
#
# COMPACT_ATOMS: atom_id res chain seq x y z
N MET A 1 -13.73 -7.21 -5.40
CA MET A 1 -12.99 -6.12 -4.74
C MET A 1 -11.54 -6.30 -5.15
N ASN A 2 -10.89 -5.29 -5.72
CA ASN A 2 -9.49 -5.37 -6.16
C ASN A 2 -8.51 -5.00 -5.05
N CYS A 3 -8.92 -5.10 -3.79
CA CYS A 3 -8.11 -4.75 -2.63
C CYS A 3 -8.43 -5.68 -1.48
N LEU A 4 -7.57 -5.71 -0.47
CA LEU A 4 -7.78 -6.53 0.72
C LEU A 4 -8.49 -5.76 1.84
N TYR A 5 -8.45 -4.44 1.79
CA TYR A 5 -9.12 -3.55 2.74
C TYR A 5 -9.62 -2.28 2.04
N TYR A 6 -10.76 -1.75 2.50
CA TYR A 6 -11.26 -0.44 2.10
C TYR A 6 -12.15 0.13 3.21
N ASN A 7 -11.85 1.35 3.65
CA ASN A 7 -12.68 2.13 4.56
C ASN A 7 -12.31 3.62 4.45
N ASP A 8 -12.82 4.48 5.34
CA ASP A 8 -12.24 5.81 5.53
C ASP A 8 -11.07 5.78 6.54
N THR A 9 -10.19 6.77 6.45
CA THR A 9 -8.97 6.88 7.25
C THR A 9 -9.24 6.92 8.74
N LEU A 10 -10.37 7.49 9.20
CA LEU A 10 -10.71 7.51 10.63
C LEU A 10 -11.12 6.13 11.12
N SER A 11 -11.96 5.43 10.36
CA SER A 11 -12.32 4.04 10.67
C SER A 11 -11.12 3.10 10.56
N PHE A 12 -10.19 3.33 9.63
CA PHE A 12 -8.94 2.58 9.57
C PHE A 12 -8.10 2.75 10.84
N LEU A 13 -7.95 3.98 11.36
CA LEU A 13 -7.22 4.23 12.61
C LEU A 13 -7.90 3.53 13.80
N GLU A 14 -9.22 3.66 13.92
CA GLU A 14 -10.01 3.01 14.99
C GLU A 14 -9.90 1.48 14.92
N GLU A 15 -10.05 0.90 13.73
CA GLU A 15 -9.92 -0.54 13.55
C GLU A 15 -8.49 -1.01 13.82
N TYR A 16 -7.46 -0.27 13.41
CA TYR A 16 -6.08 -0.62 13.72
C TYR A 16 -5.82 -0.63 15.23
N GLU A 17 -6.30 0.37 15.96
CA GLU A 17 -6.10 0.49 17.41
C GLU A 17 -6.91 -0.53 18.23
N ASN A 18 -8.07 -0.96 17.73
CA ASN A 18 -8.96 -1.91 18.42
C ASN A 18 -8.69 -3.38 18.06
N ASN A 19 -7.74 -3.68 17.17
CA ASN A 19 -7.40 -5.05 16.78
C ASN A 19 -5.96 -5.40 17.17
N ASP A 20 -5.79 -6.42 18.01
CA ASP A 20 -4.46 -6.95 18.39
C ASP A 20 -3.62 -7.40 17.17
N ASP A 21 -4.30 -7.82 16.09
CA ASP A 21 -3.67 -8.16 14.82
C ASP A 21 -4.53 -7.72 13.62
N PHE A 22 -4.36 -6.48 13.19
CA PHE A 22 -5.04 -5.93 12.02
C PHE A 22 -4.77 -6.74 10.73
N SER A 23 -3.61 -7.41 10.61
CA SER A 23 -3.28 -8.22 9.43
C SER A 23 -4.21 -9.43 9.24
N SER A 24 -4.95 -9.82 10.29
CA SER A 24 -5.98 -10.85 10.20
C SER A 24 -7.15 -10.45 9.29
N ILE A 25 -7.48 -9.15 9.21
CA ILE A 25 -8.50 -8.61 8.31
C ILE A 25 -8.08 -8.85 6.85
N LEU A 26 -6.85 -8.45 6.50
CA LEU A 26 -6.28 -8.67 5.17
C LEU A 26 -6.17 -10.16 4.84
N THR A 27 -5.76 -10.99 5.80
CA THR A 27 -5.67 -12.45 5.63
C THR A 27 -7.02 -13.05 5.25
N ASN A 28 -8.09 -12.62 5.91
CA ASN A 28 -9.44 -13.09 5.62
C ASN A 28 -9.92 -12.62 4.24
N SER A 29 -9.63 -11.37 3.87
CA SER A 29 -9.93 -10.85 2.52
C SER A 29 -9.13 -11.56 1.43
N TYR A 30 -7.84 -11.82 1.66
CA TYR A 30 -6.96 -12.53 0.74
C TYR A 30 -7.48 -13.93 0.45
N ARG A 31 -7.89 -14.67 1.49
CA ARG A 31 -8.50 -16.00 1.34
C ARG A 31 -9.75 -15.99 0.47
N LYS A 32 -10.61 -14.99 0.64
CA LYS A 32 -11.81 -14.82 -0.17
C LYS A 32 -11.47 -14.46 -1.62
N LEU A 33 -10.48 -13.60 -1.83
CA LEU A 33 -10.11 -13.09 -3.15
C LEU A 33 -9.33 -14.12 -4.00
N HIS A 34 -8.38 -14.82 -3.39
CA HIS A 34 -7.44 -15.71 -4.09
C HIS A 34 -7.72 -17.20 -3.87
N ASN A 35 -8.75 -17.55 -3.10
CA ASN A 35 -9.06 -18.94 -2.72
C ASN A 35 -7.83 -19.71 -2.18
N SER A 36 -6.95 -19.02 -1.47
CA SER A 36 -5.67 -19.53 -0.95
C SER A 36 -5.28 -18.82 0.34
N THR A 37 -4.36 -19.39 1.10
CA THR A 37 -3.88 -18.77 2.36
C THR A 37 -2.56 -18.05 2.09
N PRO A 38 -2.38 -16.80 2.56
CA PRO A 38 -1.11 -16.11 2.43
C PRO A 38 -0.06 -16.80 3.29
N ASP A 39 1.18 -16.87 2.81
CA ASP A 39 2.28 -17.39 3.61
C ASP A 39 2.68 -16.41 4.73
N SER A 40 3.53 -16.87 5.63
CA SER A 40 3.98 -16.07 6.77
C SER A 40 4.85 -14.87 6.35
N HIS A 41 5.54 -14.93 5.21
CA HIS A 41 6.33 -13.81 4.71
C HIS A 41 5.43 -12.68 4.22
N LEU A 42 4.36 -12.99 3.51
CA LEU A 42 3.37 -12.04 3.05
C LEU A 42 2.64 -11.38 4.23
N ILE A 43 2.20 -12.17 5.22
CA ILE A 43 1.58 -11.62 6.45
C ILE A 43 2.53 -10.68 7.18
N ASN A 44 3.80 -11.07 7.33
CA ASN A 44 4.80 -10.21 7.97
C ASN A 44 5.08 -8.93 7.17
N SER A 45 5.05 -9.00 5.83
CA SER A 45 5.17 -7.81 4.98
C SER A 45 4.01 -6.84 5.19
N TRP A 46 2.78 -7.35 5.33
CA TRP A 46 1.61 -6.54 5.65
C TRP A 46 1.72 -5.88 7.03
N ARG A 47 2.14 -6.61 8.06
CA ARG A 47 2.31 -6.01 9.39
C ARG A 47 3.27 -4.82 9.36
N GLY A 48 4.41 -4.97 8.69
CA GLY A 48 5.39 -3.90 8.56
C GLY A 48 4.89 -2.70 7.73
N SER A 49 4.22 -2.95 6.60
CA SER A 49 3.70 -1.86 5.75
C SER A 49 2.56 -1.11 6.44
N ILE A 50 1.62 -1.83 7.08
CA ILE A 50 0.46 -1.23 7.75
C ILE A 50 0.87 -0.42 8.96
N GLU A 51 1.84 -0.88 9.77
CA GLU A 51 2.34 -0.09 10.90
C GLU A 51 2.89 1.27 10.43
N TYR A 52 3.64 1.27 9.33
CA TYR A 52 4.16 2.50 8.74
C TYR A 52 3.06 3.40 8.15
N ILE A 53 2.10 2.81 7.42
CA ILE A 53 0.95 3.53 6.86
C ILE A 53 0.11 4.14 8.00
N TYR A 54 -0.17 3.38 9.07
CA TYR A 54 -0.85 3.88 10.25
C TYR A 54 -0.18 5.14 10.81
N GLY A 55 1.15 5.15 10.93
CA GLY A 55 1.89 6.34 11.34
C GLY A 55 1.63 7.55 10.44
N ILE A 56 1.67 7.37 9.11
CA ILE A 56 1.39 8.45 8.15
C ILE A 56 -0.05 8.97 8.30
N ILE A 57 -1.03 8.07 8.36
CA ILE A 57 -2.45 8.45 8.39
C ILE A 57 -2.81 9.12 9.71
N LYS A 58 -2.23 8.67 10.82
CA LYS A 58 -2.41 9.27 12.14
C LYS A 58 -2.02 10.74 12.17
N ASP A 59 -0.95 11.11 11.45
CA ASP A 59 -0.47 12.49 11.38
C ASP A 59 -1.29 13.37 10.41
N LEU A 60 -1.97 12.78 9.42
CA LEU A 60 -2.74 13.51 8.41
C LEU A 60 -4.05 14.11 8.97
N ILE A 61 -4.67 13.45 9.95
CA ILE A 61 -5.96 13.80 10.61
C ILE A 61 -7.00 14.37 9.62
N ASP A 62 -7.18 13.70 8.48
CA ASP A 62 -8.16 14.07 7.44
C ASP A 62 -9.00 12.84 7.09
N LYS A 63 -10.27 13.07 6.71
CA LYS A 63 -11.18 12.00 6.30
C LYS A 63 -11.05 11.78 4.79
N LYS A 64 -10.29 10.73 4.44
CA LYS A 64 -10.12 10.25 3.06
C LYS A 64 -10.57 8.80 2.97
N GLY A 65 -10.93 8.34 1.77
CA GLY A 65 -10.99 6.90 1.53
C GLY A 65 -9.58 6.30 1.55
N ILE A 66 -9.42 5.12 2.12
CA ILE A 66 -8.17 4.35 2.11
C ILE A 66 -8.45 2.93 1.62
N SER A 67 -7.65 2.48 0.66
CA SER A 67 -7.61 1.08 0.24
C SER A 67 -6.21 0.52 0.48
N LEU A 68 -6.12 -0.70 1.03
CA LEU A 68 -4.84 -1.39 1.21
C LEU A 68 -4.71 -2.57 0.25
N GLU A 69 -3.49 -2.81 -0.20
CA GLU A 69 -3.12 -3.93 -1.06
C GLU A 69 -3.99 -3.94 -2.33
N TYR A 70 -4.07 -2.78 -2.98
CA TYR A 70 -4.90 -2.56 -4.16
C TYR A 70 -4.20 -3.08 -5.41
N ILE A 71 -4.86 -3.97 -6.14
CA ILE A 71 -4.43 -4.55 -7.40
C ILE A 71 -4.82 -3.57 -8.53
N ILE A 72 -3.81 -2.98 -9.16
CA ILE A 72 -3.95 -2.07 -10.30
C ILE A 72 -4.55 -2.85 -11.48
N PRO A 73 -5.69 -2.39 -12.04
CA PRO A 73 -6.25 -2.98 -13.25
C PRO A 73 -5.25 -2.98 -14.41
N ALA A 74 -5.36 -3.95 -15.31
CA ALA A 74 -4.46 -4.19 -16.46
C ALA A 74 -3.07 -4.75 -16.12
N SER A 75 -2.29 -4.13 -15.23
CA SER A 75 -0.94 -4.62 -14.92
C SER A 75 -0.91 -5.73 -13.87
N GLY A 76 -1.91 -5.76 -12.98
CA GLY A 76 -1.92 -6.69 -11.85
C GLY A 76 -0.87 -6.37 -10.78
N GLU A 77 -0.16 -5.24 -10.91
CA GLU A 77 0.72 -4.73 -9.87
C GLU A 77 -0.11 -4.33 -8.64
N ARG A 78 0.56 -4.24 -7.48
CA ARG A 78 -0.11 -4.00 -6.21
C ARG A 78 0.47 -2.78 -5.52
N ALA A 79 -0.38 -1.80 -5.24
CA ALA A 79 -0.05 -0.67 -4.39
C ALA A 79 -0.36 -1.02 -2.93
N ASP A 80 0.56 -0.67 -2.01
CA ASP A 80 0.38 -0.96 -0.58
C ASP A 80 -0.79 -0.16 0.02
N ALA A 81 -0.90 1.13 -0.32
CA ALA A 81 -2.10 1.91 -0.02
C ALA A 81 -2.44 2.94 -1.09
N ILE A 82 -3.74 3.20 -1.24
CA ILE A 82 -4.29 4.27 -2.07
C ILE A 82 -5.21 5.12 -1.19
N LEU A 83 -4.95 6.42 -1.13
CA LEU A 83 -5.83 7.42 -0.52
C LEU A 83 -6.64 8.11 -1.59
N ILE A 84 -7.94 8.29 -1.33
CA ILE A 84 -8.88 8.93 -2.24
C ILE A 84 -9.53 10.08 -1.48
N GLY A 85 -9.38 11.29 -2.00
CA GLY A 85 -9.89 12.48 -1.32
C GLY A 85 -9.98 13.69 -2.25
N MET A 86 -9.79 14.86 -1.66
CA MET A 86 -9.77 16.13 -2.38
C MET A 86 -8.42 16.81 -2.18
N GLY A 87 -7.78 17.18 -3.29
CA GLY A 87 -6.58 18.02 -3.33
C GLY A 87 -6.86 19.25 -4.17
N ASP A 88 -6.56 20.46 -3.68
CA ASP A 88 -6.84 21.72 -4.36
C ASP A 88 -8.29 21.84 -4.89
N ASN A 89 -9.26 21.39 -4.08
CA ASN A 89 -10.70 21.31 -4.42
C ASN A 89 -11.04 20.45 -5.65
N LYS A 90 -10.19 19.49 -6.00
CA LYS A 90 -10.46 18.49 -7.04
C LYS A 90 -10.28 17.08 -6.48
N PRO A 91 -11.00 16.08 -7.00
CA PRO A 91 -10.73 14.69 -6.66
C PRO A 91 -9.25 14.35 -6.88
N SER A 92 -8.60 13.84 -5.83
CA SER A 92 -7.20 13.43 -5.85
C SER A 92 -7.06 11.99 -5.40
N ILE A 93 -6.02 11.34 -5.93
CA ILE A 93 -5.58 10.03 -5.49
C ILE A 93 -4.12 10.16 -5.08
N GLU A 94 -3.79 9.73 -3.88
CA GLU A 94 -2.41 9.61 -3.42
C GLU A 94 -2.06 8.12 -3.26
N ILE A 95 -0.94 7.69 -3.84
CA ILE A 95 -0.48 6.30 -3.76
C ILE A 95 0.72 6.23 -2.82
N ILE A 96 0.67 5.28 -1.89
CA ILE A 96 1.74 5.01 -0.93
C ILE A 96 2.30 3.61 -1.24
N GLU A 97 3.61 3.56 -1.41
CA GLU A 97 4.38 2.32 -1.63
C GLU A 97 5.48 2.27 -0.55
N VAL A 98 5.44 1.25 0.31
CA VAL A 98 6.32 1.07 1.45
C VAL A 98 7.38 0.03 1.12
N LYS A 99 8.65 0.37 1.37
CA LYS A 99 9.75 -0.59 1.29
C LYS A 99 10.31 -0.85 2.69
N GLY A 100 10.30 -2.11 3.11
CA GLY A 100 10.88 -2.56 4.39
C GLY A 100 12.42 -2.59 4.40
N TRP A 101 13.08 -1.71 3.65
CA TRP A 101 14.54 -1.65 3.55
C TRP A 101 15.14 -0.90 4.73
N ARG A 102 16.25 -1.39 5.27
CA ARG A 102 16.95 -0.69 6.38
C ARG A 102 17.83 0.45 5.86
N LYS A 103 18.41 0.26 4.68
CA LYS A 103 19.23 1.26 4.00
C LYS A 103 19.13 1.06 2.50
N PHE A 104 19.26 2.17 1.77
CA PHE A 104 19.40 2.13 0.32
C PHE A 104 20.39 3.18 -0.17
N THR A 105 20.88 2.97 -1.39
CA THR A 105 21.69 3.95 -2.13
C THR A 105 21.22 4.01 -3.57
N TYR A 106 21.30 5.20 -4.17
CA TYR A 106 20.99 5.37 -5.60
C TYR A 106 22.02 4.65 -6.45
N SER A 107 21.56 3.94 -7.48
CA SER A 107 22.46 3.39 -8.50
C SER A 107 22.69 4.43 -9.62
N LYS A 108 23.65 4.17 -10.51
CA LYS A 108 23.84 5.00 -11.72
C LYS A 108 22.66 4.93 -12.69
N ASN A 109 21.89 3.85 -12.63
CA ASN A 109 20.65 3.71 -13.39
C ASN A 109 19.50 4.22 -12.52
N PRO A 110 18.78 5.29 -12.91
CA PRO A 110 17.74 5.87 -12.05
C PRO A 110 16.57 4.90 -11.77
N TYR A 111 16.35 3.90 -12.62
CA TYR A 111 15.35 2.84 -12.43
C TYR A 111 15.70 1.87 -11.29
N LEU A 112 16.94 1.90 -10.78
CA LEU A 112 17.45 0.91 -9.84
C LEU A 112 18.07 1.58 -8.60
N VAL A 113 17.88 0.91 -7.46
CA VAL A 113 18.55 1.22 -6.20
C VAL A 113 19.26 -0.01 -5.67
N TYR A 114 20.26 0.20 -4.82
CA TYR A 114 20.86 -0.88 -4.04
C TYR A 114 20.32 -0.78 -2.61
N ALA A 115 19.46 -1.71 -2.23
CA ALA A 115 18.81 -1.77 -0.93
C ALA A 115 19.15 -3.08 -0.21
N ASP A 116 19.59 -3.00 1.04
CA ASP A 116 19.98 -4.16 1.86
C ASP A 116 20.87 -5.19 1.13
N ASN A 117 21.86 -4.68 0.38
CA ASN A 117 22.81 -5.44 -0.46
C ASN A 117 22.19 -6.18 -1.66
N LYS A 118 20.96 -5.84 -2.05
CA LYS A 118 20.27 -6.33 -3.24
C LYS A 118 20.02 -5.19 -4.22
N ARG A 119 19.92 -5.53 -5.51
CA ARG A 119 19.52 -4.58 -6.56
C ARG A 119 18.00 -4.64 -6.68
N GLU A 120 17.34 -3.51 -6.48
CA GLU A 120 15.89 -3.40 -6.47
C GLU A 120 15.42 -2.33 -7.47
N ILE A 121 14.14 -2.39 -7.87
CA ILE A 121 13.50 -1.31 -8.64
C ILE A 121 13.35 -0.10 -7.73
N ASN A 122 13.67 1.08 -8.26
CA ASN A 122 13.43 2.33 -7.56
C ASN A 122 11.91 2.53 -7.36
N PRO A 123 11.41 2.64 -6.11
CA PRO A 123 9.98 2.71 -5.82
C PRO A 123 9.25 3.84 -6.55
N VAL A 124 9.93 4.97 -6.83
CA VAL A 124 9.36 6.07 -7.61
C VAL A 124 8.94 5.60 -9.00
N TYR A 125 9.74 4.77 -9.65
CA TYR A 125 9.43 4.25 -10.98
C TYR A 125 8.36 3.16 -10.95
N GLN A 126 8.26 2.41 -9.85
CA GLN A 126 7.15 1.49 -9.64
C GLN A 126 5.82 2.26 -9.55
N VAL A 127 5.77 3.33 -8.77
CA VAL A 127 4.56 4.18 -8.67
C VAL A 127 4.24 4.88 -10.00
N LEU A 128 5.25 5.36 -10.74
CA LEU A 128 5.03 5.95 -12.07
C LEU A 128 4.45 4.96 -13.10
N ASN A 129 4.67 3.65 -12.94
CA ASN A 129 4.02 2.67 -13.82
C ASN A 129 2.50 2.65 -13.59
N TYR A 130 2.04 2.80 -12.35
CA TYR A 130 0.61 2.80 -12.02
C TYR A 130 -0.15 3.93 -12.73
N GLU A 131 0.48 5.11 -12.91
CA GLU A 131 -0.11 6.23 -13.64
C GLU A 131 -0.24 5.92 -15.14
N ARG A 132 0.77 5.26 -15.72
CA ARG A 132 0.77 4.89 -17.14
C ARG A 132 -0.26 3.83 -17.47
N ASP A 133 -0.57 2.97 -16.51
CA ASP A 133 -1.61 1.94 -16.60
C ASP A 133 -3.03 2.47 -16.41
N LYS A 134 -3.21 3.80 -16.36
CA LYS A 134 -4.48 4.53 -16.24
C LYS A 134 -5.62 3.71 -15.65
N ILE A 135 -5.75 3.81 -14.33
CA ILE A 135 -6.98 3.55 -13.60
C ILE A 135 -8.13 4.24 -14.36
N GLN A 136 -8.88 3.46 -15.14
CA GLN A 136 -10.14 3.91 -15.73
C GLN A 136 -11.13 4.00 -14.58
N CYS A 137 -11.33 5.23 -14.09
CA CYS A 137 -12.49 5.59 -13.30
C CYS A 137 -13.75 5.58 -14.17
#